data_AF-A0A3C1BQ87-F1
#
_entry.id   AF-A0A3C1BQ87-F1
#
_cell.length_a   1.000
_cell.length_b   1.000
_cell.length_c   1.000
_cell.angle_alpha   90.00
_cell.angle_beta   90.00
_cell.angle_gamma   90.00
#
_symmetry.space_group_name_H-M   'P 1'
#
loop_
_entity.id
_entity.type
_entity.pdbx_description
1 polymer ?
#
loop_
_entity_poly.entity_id
_entity_poly.type
_entity_poly.pdbx_seq_one_letter_code
_entity_poly.pdbx_strand_id
1 'polypeptide(L)'
;MTDKEIADYEAKFKEYTTYSLIRKSPELKNLKSSLRTALFSEIPGLNGSISNLLELGIDVAGDGDISIEKLGLLVTESTDYDEILSELESNEKLQEVLTDNADDVYEFFSANIIVGNDDSKTEDDDGNPINESDDIKGWSRMYSTLLNRYTAYDGMIQKKIVTEGTLDKEMLKIATQIETYQERAEQQLERYWAQFTAMEQAIADAQAMGNSLSSLSSGSSS
;
A
#
# COMPACT_ATOMS: atom_id res chain seq x y z
N MET A 1 -6.22 18.13 -29.70
CA MET A 1 -6.41 18.23 -28.25
C MET A 1 -6.69 19.68 -27.95
N THR A 2 -7.86 19.94 -27.41
CA THR A 2 -8.26 21.22 -26.84
C THR A 2 -7.73 21.33 -25.40
N ASP A 3 -7.49 22.54 -24.91
CA ASP A 3 -6.97 22.76 -23.55
C ASP A 3 -7.86 22.12 -22.47
N LYS A 4 -9.16 22.02 -22.74
CA LYS A 4 -10.12 21.31 -21.89
C LYS A 4 -9.88 19.80 -21.85
N GLU A 5 -9.57 19.18 -22.99
CA GLU A 5 -9.24 17.75 -23.06
C GLU A 5 -7.92 17.44 -22.34
N ILE A 6 -6.96 18.37 -22.38
CA ILE A 6 -5.70 18.25 -21.65
C ILE A 6 -5.95 18.33 -20.14
N ALA A 7 -6.72 19.32 -19.69
CA ALA A 7 -7.05 19.48 -18.27
C ALA A 7 -7.86 18.28 -17.72
N ASP A 8 -8.85 17.79 -18.47
CA ASP A 8 -9.63 16.60 -18.08
C ASP A 8 -8.75 15.33 -18.06
N TYR A 9 -7.81 15.21 -19.00
CA TYR A 9 -6.85 14.11 -19.01
C TYR A 9 -5.91 14.16 -17.81
N GLU A 10 -5.32 15.32 -17.50
CA GLU A 10 -4.43 15.50 -16.35
C GLU A 10 -5.14 15.23 -15.02
N ALA A 11 -6.40 15.68 -14.88
CA ALA A 11 -7.21 15.42 -13.70
C ALA A 11 -7.44 13.91 -13.49
N LYS A 12 -7.88 13.20 -14.54
CA LYS A 12 -8.11 11.75 -14.49
C LYS A 12 -6.82 10.97 -14.29
N PHE A 13 -5.72 11.40 -14.91
CA PHE A 13 -4.41 10.80 -14.74
C PHE A 13 -3.92 10.92 -13.30
N LYS A 14 -4.05 12.11 -12.70
CA LYS A 14 -3.69 12.36 -11.30
C LYS A 14 -4.53 11.51 -10.36
N GLU A 15 -5.84 11.46 -10.57
CA GLU A 15 -6.77 10.63 -9.81
C GLU A 15 -6.37 9.15 -9.87
N TYR A 16 -6.23 8.60 -11.07
CA TYR A 16 -5.88 7.19 -11.28
C TYR A 16 -4.51 6.85 -10.70
N THR A 17 -3.52 7.72 -10.86
CA THR A 17 -2.16 7.50 -10.37
C THR A 17 -2.13 7.53 -8.84
N THR A 18 -2.89 8.45 -8.22
CA THR A 18 -3.01 8.52 -6.75
C THR A 18 -3.65 7.26 -6.19
N TYR A 19 -4.79 6.83 -6.74
CA TYR A 19 -5.44 5.59 -6.33
C TYR A 19 -4.56 4.36 -6.57
N SER A 20 -3.84 4.33 -7.69
CA SER A 20 -2.89 3.26 -8.01
C SER A 20 -1.73 3.20 -7.02
N LEU A 21 -1.17 4.35 -6.61
CA LEU A 21 -0.08 4.43 -5.65
C LEU A 21 -0.51 3.94 -4.26
N ILE A 22 -1.68 4.39 -3.80
CA ILE A 22 -2.29 3.94 -2.54
C ILE A 22 -2.55 2.43 -2.61
N ARG A 23 -3.26 1.95 -3.65
CA ARG A 23 -3.60 0.53 -3.84
C ARG A 23 -2.37 -0.37 -3.98
N LYS A 24 -1.29 0.14 -4.56
CA LYS A 24 -0.05 -0.64 -4.75
C LYS A 24 0.87 -0.63 -3.55
N SER A 25 0.63 0.25 -2.57
CA SER A 25 1.48 0.37 -1.38
C SER A 25 1.58 -0.99 -0.67
N PRO A 26 2.80 -1.44 -0.33
CA PRO A 26 2.99 -2.70 0.39
C PRO A 26 2.22 -2.77 1.71
N GLU A 27 2.08 -1.65 2.41
CA GLU A 27 1.47 -1.57 3.73
C GLU A 27 -0.04 -1.77 3.64
N LEU A 28 -0.73 -1.17 2.66
CA LEU A 28 -2.16 -1.40 2.47
C LEU A 28 -2.44 -2.79 1.89
N LYS A 29 -1.54 -3.35 1.08
CA LYS A 29 -1.62 -4.75 0.64
C LYS A 29 -1.47 -5.71 1.81
N ASN A 30 -0.46 -5.48 2.66
CA ASN A 30 -0.21 -6.28 3.85
C ASN A 30 -1.36 -6.14 4.84
N LEU A 31 -1.86 -4.92 5.07
CA LEU A 31 -3.06 -4.68 5.87
C LEU A 31 -4.24 -5.46 5.31
N LYS A 32 -4.57 -5.33 4.03
CA LYS A 32 -5.66 -6.07 3.40
C LYS A 32 -5.50 -7.58 3.57
N SER A 33 -4.29 -8.11 3.36
CA SER A 33 -3.99 -9.53 3.54
C SER A 33 -4.16 -9.96 4.99
N SER A 34 -3.59 -9.20 5.95
CA SER A 34 -3.68 -9.49 7.37
C SER A 34 -5.11 -9.42 7.88
N LEU A 35 -5.89 -8.40 7.46
CA LEU A 35 -7.31 -8.29 7.82
C LEU A 35 -8.07 -9.50 7.28
N ARG A 36 -7.89 -9.85 5.99
CA ARG A 36 -8.56 -11.02 5.40
C ARG A 36 -8.21 -12.32 6.12
N THR A 37 -6.94 -12.53 6.48
CA THR A 37 -6.53 -13.71 7.25
C THR A 37 -7.14 -13.70 8.66
N ALA A 38 -7.16 -12.55 9.33
CA ALA A 38 -7.68 -12.42 10.69
C ALA A 38 -9.22 -12.52 10.78
N LEU A 39 -9.95 -12.17 9.70
CA LEU A 39 -11.41 -12.29 9.66
C LEU A 39 -11.86 -13.74 9.92
N PHE A 40 -11.19 -14.72 9.31
CA PHE A 40 -11.56 -16.14 9.35
C PHE A 40 -10.59 -17.01 10.14
N SER A 41 -9.62 -16.41 10.85
CA SER A 41 -8.72 -17.18 11.71
C SER A 41 -9.48 -17.68 12.94
N GLU A 42 -9.25 -18.94 13.29
CA GLU A 42 -9.68 -19.49 14.57
C GLU A 42 -9.02 -18.72 15.72
N ILE A 43 -9.80 -18.39 16.75
CA ILE A 43 -9.29 -17.77 17.97
C ILE A 43 -8.78 -18.88 18.90
N PRO A 44 -7.45 -18.99 19.11
CA PRO A 44 -6.89 -20.03 19.94
C PRO A 44 -7.31 -19.85 21.41
N GLY A 45 -7.70 -20.94 22.06
CA GLY A 45 -8.00 -20.96 23.49
C GLY A 45 -9.46 -20.69 23.88
N LEU A 46 -10.32 -20.34 22.93
CA LEU A 46 -11.77 -20.40 23.15
C LEU A 46 -12.22 -21.87 23.22
N ASN A 47 -12.94 -22.22 24.29
CA ASN A 47 -13.48 -23.57 24.48
C ASN A 47 -14.95 -23.70 24.01
N GLY A 48 -15.56 -22.60 23.55
CA GLY A 48 -16.92 -22.59 23.03
C GLY A 48 -17.06 -23.29 21.68
N SER A 49 -18.29 -23.50 21.23
CA SER A 49 -18.60 -24.14 19.94
C SER A 49 -18.28 -23.25 18.73
N ILE A 50 -17.78 -22.04 18.97
CA ILE A 50 -17.55 -20.97 18.00
C ILE A 50 -16.12 -20.45 18.18
N SER A 51 -15.31 -20.66 17.15
CA SER A 51 -13.90 -20.33 17.08
C SER A 51 -13.59 -19.35 15.95
N ASN A 52 -14.47 -19.23 14.94
CA ASN A 52 -14.30 -18.37 13.76
C ASN A 52 -15.65 -17.84 13.23
N LEU A 53 -15.61 -16.87 12.30
CA LEU A 53 -16.82 -16.27 11.72
C LEU A 53 -17.66 -17.23 10.87
N LEU A 54 -17.06 -18.25 10.24
CA LEU A 54 -17.80 -19.22 9.42
C LEU A 54 -18.73 -20.07 10.29
N GLU A 55 -18.34 -20.33 11.54
CA GLU A 55 -19.16 -21.03 12.54
C GLU A 55 -20.37 -20.22 12.99
N LEU A 56 -20.29 -18.88 12.92
CA LEU A 56 -21.45 -17.98 13.08
C LEU A 56 -22.34 -17.90 11.83
N GLY A 57 -21.94 -18.54 10.72
CA GLY A 57 -22.64 -18.42 9.44
C GLY A 57 -22.30 -17.15 8.66
N ILE A 58 -21.24 -16.42 9.04
CA ILE A 58 -20.78 -15.23 8.33
C ILE A 58 -19.63 -15.63 7.40
N ASP A 59 -19.88 -15.56 6.09
CA ASP A 59 -18.90 -15.90 5.04
C ASP A 59 -18.64 -14.72 4.09
N VAL A 60 -17.64 -14.87 3.22
CA VAL A 60 -17.35 -14.00 2.09
C VAL A 60 -18.55 -14.00 1.14
N ALA A 61 -18.98 -12.80 0.75
CA ALA A 61 -20.03 -12.64 -0.22
C ALA A 61 -19.64 -13.24 -1.59
N GLY A 62 -20.64 -13.84 -2.26
CA GLY A 62 -20.52 -14.25 -3.66
C GLY A 62 -20.52 -15.75 -3.92
N ASP A 63 -20.63 -16.61 -2.91
CA ASP A 63 -20.74 -18.10 -3.01
C ASP A 63 -20.26 -18.70 -4.35
N GLY A 64 -18.94 -18.79 -4.54
CA GLY A 64 -18.32 -19.38 -5.72
C GLY A 64 -18.11 -18.42 -6.91
N ASP A 65 -18.58 -17.17 -6.82
CA ASP A 65 -18.26 -16.10 -7.75
C ASP A 65 -16.95 -15.40 -7.35
N ILE A 66 -15.88 -15.82 -8.01
CA ILE A 66 -14.53 -15.26 -7.87
C ILE A 66 -14.50 -13.74 -8.08
N SER A 67 -15.39 -13.16 -8.89
CA SER A 67 -15.42 -11.73 -9.15
C SER A 67 -15.90 -10.94 -7.93
N ILE A 68 -16.90 -11.48 -7.21
CA ILE A 68 -17.47 -10.92 -5.99
C ILE A 68 -16.54 -11.21 -4.80
N GLU A 69 -16.03 -12.44 -4.68
CA GLU A 69 -15.08 -12.82 -3.60
C GLU A 69 -13.81 -11.96 -3.60
N LYS A 70 -13.38 -11.44 -4.76
CA LYS A 70 -12.24 -10.52 -4.87
C LYS A 70 -12.48 -9.18 -4.18
N LEU A 71 -13.74 -8.76 -4.07
CA LEU A 71 -14.13 -7.55 -3.34
C LEU A 71 -13.88 -7.72 -1.85
N GLY A 72 -14.08 -8.94 -1.33
CA GLY A 72 -13.88 -9.27 0.08
C GLY A 72 -14.94 -8.66 0.99
N LEU A 73 -16.15 -8.51 0.45
CA LEU A 73 -17.35 -8.19 1.22
C LEU A 73 -17.78 -9.43 2.01
N LEU A 74 -18.53 -9.21 3.09
CA LEU A 74 -19.09 -10.27 3.92
C LEU A 74 -20.61 -10.28 3.71
N VAL A 75 -21.22 -11.47 3.83
CA VAL A 75 -22.67 -11.68 3.74
C VAL A 75 -23.24 -11.47 2.33
N THR A 76 -23.12 -10.27 1.76
CA THR A 76 -23.71 -9.88 0.47
C THR A 76 -22.79 -8.93 -0.32
N GLU A 77 -23.02 -8.80 -1.64
CA GLU A 77 -22.32 -7.84 -2.50
C GLU A 77 -22.86 -6.42 -2.31
N SER A 78 -22.93 -5.96 -1.06
CA SER A 78 -23.41 -4.63 -0.72
C SER A 78 -22.60 -4.02 0.40
N THR A 79 -22.61 -2.69 0.41
CA THR A 79 -22.13 -1.86 1.53
C THR A 79 -23.27 -1.11 2.21
N ASP A 80 -24.51 -1.33 1.75
CA ASP A 80 -25.69 -0.72 2.32
C ASP A 80 -26.08 -1.42 3.63
N TYR A 81 -26.37 -0.63 4.66
CA TYR A 81 -26.65 -1.15 5.99
C TYR A 81 -27.95 -1.98 6.03
N ASP A 82 -29.01 -1.51 5.36
CA ASP A 82 -30.32 -2.16 5.41
C ASP A 82 -30.30 -3.48 4.63
N GLU A 83 -29.60 -3.51 3.49
CA GLU A 83 -29.38 -4.74 2.72
C GLU A 83 -28.58 -5.78 3.52
N ILE A 84 -27.48 -5.38 4.14
CA ILE A 84 -26.67 -6.28 4.98
C ILE A 84 -27.48 -6.78 6.18
N LEU A 85 -28.27 -5.91 6.82
CA LEU A 85 -29.09 -6.30 7.96
C LEU A 85 -30.15 -7.33 7.56
N SER A 86 -30.85 -7.10 6.44
CA SER A 86 -31.85 -8.05 5.94
C SER A 86 -31.25 -9.43 5.66
N GLU A 87 -30.02 -9.50 5.15
CA GLU A 87 -29.33 -10.76 4.89
C GLU A 87 -28.79 -11.43 6.16
N LEU A 88 -28.44 -10.67 7.19
CA LEU A 88 -28.08 -11.21 8.50
C LEU A 88 -29.31 -11.76 9.24
N GLU A 89 -30.46 -11.10 9.11
CA GLU A 89 -31.73 -11.55 9.70
C GLU A 89 -32.25 -12.82 9.02
N SER A 90 -32.02 -12.98 7.71
CA SER A 90 -32.40 -14.18 6.94
C SER A 90 -31.47 -15.37 7.17
N ASN A 91 -30.29 -15.16 7.77
CA ASN A 91 -29.28 -16.20 7.96
C ASN A 91 -29.67 -17.19 9.07
N GLU A 92 -30.22 -18.34 8.69
CA GLU A 92 -30.70 -19.38 9.62
C GLU A 92 -29.63 -19.81 10.63
N LYS A 93 -28.38 -20.00 10.17
CA LYS A 93 -27.29 -20.45 11.04
C LYS A 93 -26.92 -19.40 12.08
N LEU A 94 -26.87 -18.12 11.69
CA LEU A 94 -26.63 -17.03 12.62
C LEU A 94 -27.76 -16.93 13.65
N GLN A 95 -29.02 -17.01 13.21
CA GLN A 95 -30.18 -16.95 14.11
C GLN A 95 -30.23 -18.13 15.08
N GLU A 96 -29.91 -19.34 14.62
CA GLU A 96 -29.79 -20.55 15.46
C GLU A 96 -28.72 -20.36 16.53
N VAL A 97 -27.51 -19.95 16.13
CA VAL A 97 -26.39 -19.77 17.05
C VAL A 97 -26.65 -18.64 18.07
N LEU A 98 -27.30 -17.55 17.64
CA LEU A 98 -27.72 -16.47 18.54
C LEU A 98 -28.81 -16.90 19.55
N THR A 99 -29.64 -17.87 19.19
CA THR A 99 -30.73 -18.35 20.07
C THR A 99 -30.24 -19.43 21.01
N ASP A 100 -29.48 -20.39 20.51
CA ASP A 100 -29.12 -21.61 21.22
C ASP A 100 -27.80 -21.47 22.00
N ASN A 101 -26.85 -20.67 21.50
CA ASN A 101 -25.49 -20.53 22.05
C ASN A 101 -25.07 -19.05 22.18
N ALA A 102 -25.97 -18.19 22.66
CA ALA A 102 -25.73 -16.75 22.79
C ALA A 102 -24.47 -16.40 23.62
N ASP A 103 -24.18 -17.18 24.66
CA ASP A 103 -23.02 -16.98 25.53
C ASP A 103 -21.70 -17.24 24.77
N ASP A 104 -21.65 -18.29 23.94
CA ASP A 104 -20.49 -18.58 23.08
C ASP A 104 -20.25 -17.46 22.06
N VAL A 105 -21.32 -16.85 21.52
CA VAL A 105 -21.22 -15.69 20.61
C VAL A 105 -20.63 -14.50 21.34
N TYR A 106 -21.13 -14.22 22.54
CA TYR A 106 -20.63 -13.13 23.37
C TYR A 106 -19.16 -13.34 23.72
N GLU A 107 -18.78 -14.55 24.14
CA GLU A 107 -17.39 -14.91 24.44
C GLU A 107 -16.50 -14.76 23.20
N PHE A 108 -16.93 -15.27 22.05
CA PHE A 108 -16.19 -15.15 20.79
C PHE A 108 -15.83 -13.69 20.46
N PHE A 109 -16.79 -12.76 20.56
CA PHE A 109 -16.52 -11.35 20.24
C PHE A 109 -15.79 -10.59 21.35
N SER A 110 -16.01 -10.95 22.61
CA SER A 110 -15.66 -10.12 23.77
C SER A 110 -14.65 -10.74 24.74
N ALA A 111 -14.14 -11.95 24.49
CA ALA A 111 -13.20 -12.64 25.38
C ALA A 111 -11.99 -11.76 25.74
N ASN A 112 -11.66 -11.74 27.03
CA ASN A 112 -10.43 -11.20 27.60
C ASN A 112 -9.90 -12.15 28.67
N ILE A 113 -9.49 -13.35 28.28
CA ILE A 113 -9.09 -14.35 29.25
C ILE A 113 -7.58 -14.21 29.45
N ILE A 114 -7.17 -13.81 30.65
CA ILE A 114 -5.75 -13.74 31.02
C ILE A 114 -5.30 -15.17 31.29
N VAL A 115 -4.48 -15.76 30.40
CA VAL A 115 -3.97 -17.11 30.61
C VAL A 115 -2.65 -17.00 31.37
N GLY A 116 -2.61 -17.55 32.58
CA GLY A 116 -1.36 -17.76 33.31
C GLY A 116 -1.06 -16.83 34.49
N ASN A 117 -2.00 -16.03 34.98
CA ASN A 117 -1.83 -15.39 36.28
C ASN A 117 -3.08 -15.49 37.16
N ASP A 118 -2.85 -15.72 38.45
CA ASP A 118 -3.80 -15.49 39.53
C ASP A 118 -4.45 -14.11 39.32
N ASP A 119 -5.79 -14.06 39.24
CA ASP A 119 -6.67 -12.98 38.73
C ASP A 119 -6.51 -11.57 39.39
N SER A 120 -5.44 -11.33 40.15
CA SER A 120 -5.28 -10.15 41.00
C SER A 120 -4.03 -9.31 40.76
N LYS A 121 -3.07 -9.74 39.93
CA LYS A 121 -1.80 -9.02 39.75
C LYS A 121 -1.68 -8.48 38.34
N THR A 122 -1.65 -7.15 38.19
CA THR A 122 -1.30 -6.43 36.95
C THR A 122 0.21 -6.17 36.84
N GLU A 123 0.97 -6.52 37.88
CA GLU A 123 2.39 -6.27 38.03
C GLU A 123 3.05 -7.49 38.68
N ASP A 124 4.32 -7.78 38.35
CA ASP A 124 5.13 -8.78 39.05
C ASP A 124 5.48 -8.32 40.47
N ASP A 125 6.11 -9.18 41.27
CA ASP A 125 6.51 -8.86 42.66
C ASP A 125 7.53 -7.70 42.74
N ASP A 126 8.08 -7.26 41.60
CA ASP A 126 9.02 -6.15 41.45
C ASP A 126 8.36 -4.86 40.90
N GLY A 127 7.04 -4.87 40.64
CA GLY A 127 6.27 -3.72 40.16
C GLY A 127 6.35 -3.48 38.65
N ASN A 128 6.85 -4.44 37.87
CA ASN A 128 6.82 -4.35 36.41
C ASN A 128 5.47 -4.88 35.90
N PRO A 129 4.84 -4.23 34.91
CA PRO A 129 3.64 -4.76 34.31
C PRO A 129 3.93 -6.14 33.71
N ILE A 130 3.16 -7.15 34.13
CA ILE A 130 3.18 -8.44 33.45
C ILE A 130 2.70 -8.22 32.02
N ASN A 131 3.48 -8.65 31.03
CA ASN A 131 3.05 -8.58 29.65
C ASN A 131 1.98 -9.65 29.42
N GLU A 132 0.77 -9.20 29.04
CA GLU A 132 -0.42 -9.91 28.57
C GLU A 132 -0.16 -10.81 27.31
N SER A 133 0.97 -11.50 27.22
CA SER A 133 1.34 -12.24 26.01
C SER A 133 0.50 -13.50 25.79
N ASP A 134 -0.15 -14.00 26.84
CA ASP A 134 -0.94 -15.22 26.80
C ASP A 134 -2.46 -14.94 26.87
N ASP A 135 -2.88 -13.68 26.83
CA ASP A 135 -4.31 -13.33 26.91
C ASP A 135 -5.07 -13.79 25.66
N ILE A 136 -6.13 -14.59 25.85
CA ILE A 136 -7.10 -14.91 24.81
C ILE A 136 -7.96 -13.66 24.56
N LYS A 137 -7.78 -13.08 23.37
CA LYS A 137 -8.52 -11.90 22.92
C LYS A 137 -9.62 -12.33 21.96
N GLY A 138 -10.85 -11.96 22.29
CA GLY A 138 -12.01 -12.15 21.42
C GLY A 138 -11.81 -11.44 20.07
N TRP A 139 -12.59 -11.87 19.08
CA TRP A 139 -12.46 -11.49 17.68
C TRP A 139 -12.34 -9.97 17.50
N SER A 140 -13.23 -9.21 18.16
CA SER A 140 -13.27 -7.74 18.06
C SER A 140 -12.00 -7.09 18.55
N ARG A 141 -11.42 -7.58 19.65
CA ARG A 141 -10.16 -7.05 20.21
C ARG A 141 -8.96 -7.44 19.36
N MET A 142 -8.92 -8.67 18.88
CA MET A 142 -7.88 -9.14 17.95
C MET A 142 -7.88 -8.27 16.68
N TYR A 143 -9.04 -8.09 16.07
CA TYR A 143 -9.22 -7.31 14.86
C TYR A 143 -8.91 -5.82 15.07
N SER A 144 -9.36 -5.23 16.19
CA SER A 144 -9.04 -3.86 16.57
C SER A 144 -7.54 -3.65 16.82
N THR A 145 -6.87 -4.59 17.49
CA THR A 145 -5.42 -4.56 17.72
C THR A 145 -4.64 -4.60 16.41
N LEU A 146 -5.08 -5.45 15.48
CA LEU A 146 -4.50 -5.51 14.14
C LEU A 146 -4.68 -4.18 13.40
N LEU A 147 -5.88 -3.61 13.40
CA LEU A 147 -6.14 -2.31 12.77
C LEU A 147 -5.27 -1.21 13.38
N ASN A 148 -5.23 -1.13 14.71
CA ASN A 148 -4.43 -0.16 15.45
C ASN A 148 -2.93 -0.28 15.13
N ARG A 149 -2.38 -1.48 14.93
CA ARG A 149 -0.98 -1.65 14.50
C ARG A 149 -0.64 -0.92 13.20
N TYR A 150 -1.63 -0.75 12.32
CA TYR A 150 -1.45 -0.03 11.06
C TYR A 150 -1.84 1.45 11.15
N THR A 151 -2.95 1.76 11.83
CA THR A 151 -3.58 3.10 11.84
C THR A 151 -3.19 3.99 13.02
N ALA A 152 -2.61 3.45 14.08
CA ALA A 152 -2.19 4.24 15.23
C ALA A 152 -1.15 5.30 14.82
N TYR A 153 -0.94 6.28 15.72
CA TYR A 153 0.05 7.33 15.52
C TYR A 153 1.49 6.79 15.39
N ASP A 154 1.83 5.63 15.98
CA ASP A 154 3.12 4.94 15.70
C ASP A 154 2.93 3.71 14.77
N GLY A 155 1.78 3.66 14.09
CA GLY A 155 1.40 2.56 13.21
C GLY A 155 2.20 2.54 11.91
N MET A 156 2.10 1.43 11.19
CA MET A 156 2.84 1.22 9.93
C MET A 156 2.55 2.29 8.87
N ILE A 157 1.31 2.80 8.81
CA ILE A 157 0.94 3.85 7.86
C ILE A 157 1.64 5.16 8.26
N GLN A 158 1.65 5.51 9.55
CA GLN A 158 2.32 6.74 10.00
C GLN A 158 3.83 6.69 9.75
N LYS A 159 4.47 5.56 10.06
CA LYS A 159 5.92 5.33 9.82
C LYS A 159 6.32 5.51 8.35
N LYS A 160 5.36 5.39 7.43
CA LYS A 160 5.58 5.61 6.02
C LYS A 160 5.52 7.08 5.62
N ILE A 161 4.55 7.82 6.15
CA ILE A 161 4.22 9.18 5.68
C ILE A 161 4.88 10.29 6.48
N VAL A 162 5.37 10.00 7.68
CA VAL A 162 6.07 10.99 8.52
C VAL A 162 7.40 11.40 7.90
N THR A 163 7.89 12.59 8.25
CA THR A 163 9.25 13.04 7.95
C THR A 163 10.27 12.02 8.45
N GLU A 164 11.30 11.75 7.65
CA GLU A 164 12.26 10.64 7.84
C GLU A 164 11.65 9.22 7.75
N GLY A 165 10.36 9.14 7.42
CA GLY A 165 9.66 7.90 7.10
C GLY A 165 10.16 7.28 5.78
N THR A 166 9.56 6.15 5.40
CA THR A 166 10.01 5.42 4.20
C THR A 166 9.77 6.20 2.91
N LEU A 167 8.65 6.94 2.79
CA LEU A 167 8.41 7.78 1.61
C LEU A 167 9.41 8.93 1.50
N ASP A 168 9.74 9.57 2.61
CA ASP A 168 10.69 10.69 2.62
C ASP A 168 12.09 10.22 2.19
N LYS A 169 12.53 9.05 2.69
CA LYS A 169 13.79 8.42 2.26
C LYS A 169 13.79 8.04 0.78
N GLU A 170 12.66 7.53 0.27
CA GLU A 170 12.51 7.24 -1.16
C GLU A 170 12.56 8.51 -2.02
N MET A 171 11.92 9.60 -1.56
CA MET A 171 11.98 10.90 -2.22
C MET A 171 13.40 11.44 -2.28
N LEU A 172 14.16 11.38 -1.18
CA LEU A 172 15.57 11.78 -1.15
C LEU A 172 16.42 10.96 -2.13
N LYS A 173 16.21 9.65 -2.18
CA LYS A 173 16.91 8.77 -3.14
C LYS A 173 16.60 9.15 -4.59
N ILE A 174 15.34 9.45 -4.90
CA ILE A 174 14.94 9.90 -6.24
C ILE A 174 15.58 11.25 -6.57
N ALA A 175 15.59 12.20 -5.63
CA ALA A 175 16.23 13.50 -5.83
C ALA A 175 17.72 13.36 -6.18
N THR A 176 18.47 12.54 -5.44
CA THR A 176 19.89 12.27 -5.75
C THR A 176 20.08 11.60 -7.11
N GLN A 177 19.18 10.69 -7.50
CA GLN A 177 19.22 10.08 -8.83
C GLN A 177 18.99 11.11 -9.93
N ILE A 178 18.02 12.01 -9.74
CA ILE A 178 17.73 13.10 -10.69
C ILE A 178 18.97 13.99 -10.86
N GLU A 179 19.60 14.40 -9.76
CA GLU A 179 20.82 15.21 -9.79
C GLU A 179 21.93 14.52 -10.58
N THR A 180 22.18 13.23 -10.33
CA THR A 180 23.17 12.45 -11.07
C THR A 180 22.85 12.38 -12.58
N TYR A 181 21.57 12.26 -12.94
CA TYR A 181 21.16 12.24 -14.35
C TYR A 181 21.30 13.61 -15.01
N GLN A 182 21.02 14.70 -14.28
CA GLN A 182 21.23 16.06 -14.76
C GLN A 182 22.71 16.32 -15.06
N GLU A 183 23.60 15.99 -14.12
CA GLU A 183 25.06 16.13 -14.33
C GLU A 183 25.54 15.37 -15.57
N ARG A 184 25.06 14.12 -15.75
CA ARG A 184 25.41 13.31 -16.93
C ARG A 184 24.87 13.90 -18.23
N ALA A 185 23.67 14.47 -18.20
CA ALA A 185 23.07 15.12 -19.37
C ALA A 185 23.87 16.38 -19.76
N GLU A 186 24.28 17.18 -18.78
CA GLU A 186 25.10 18.38 -18.98
C GLU A 186 26.48 18.03 -19.56
N GLN A 187 27.16 17.01 -19.00
CA GLN A 187 28.44 16.53 -19.55
C GLN A 187 28.32 16.03 -21.00
N GLN A 188 27.21 15.38 -21.35
CA GLN A 188 26.97 14.98 -22.73
C GLN A 188 26.72 16.17 -23.64
N LEU A 189 25.96 17.16 -23.19
CA LEU A 189 25.71 18.40 -23.91
C LEU A 189 27.03 19.14 -24.18
N GLU A 190 27.88 19.28 -23.16
CA GLU A 190 29.20 19.91 -23.29
C GLU A 190 30.09 19.16 -24.29
N ARG A 191 30.11 17.82 -24.24
CA ARG A 191 30.84 17.01 -25.22
C ARG A 191 30.33 17.23 -26.65
N TYR A 192 29.02 17.30 -26.85
CA TYR A 192 28.45 17.57 -28.17
C TYR A 192 28.78 18.98 -28.66
N TRP A 193 28.78 19.98 -27.79
CA TRP A 193 29.24 21.32 -28.13
C TRP A 193 30.72 21.34 -28.54
N ALA A 194 31.60 20.67 -27.79
CA ALA A 194 33.01 20.58 -28.14
C ALA A 194 33.22 19.88 -29.51
N GLN A 195 32.49 18.80 -29.78
CA GLN A 195 32.51 18.12 -31.08
C GLN A 195 32.01 19.03 -32.20
N PHE A 196 30.93 19.79 -31.96
CA PHE A 196 30.38 20.74 -32.92
C PHE A 196 31.39 21.85 -33.25
N THR A 197 31.98 22.49 -32.25
CA THR A 197 33.01 23.53 -32.46
C THR A 197 34.25 22.99 -33.18
N ALA A 198 34.70 21.79 -32.83
CA ALA A 198 35.82 21.15 -33.54
C ALA A 198 35.50 20.88 -35.01
N MET A 199 34.27 20.47 -35.33
CA MET A 199 33.82 20.31 -36.71
C MET A 199 33.71 21.65 -37.45
N GLU A 200 33.20 22.70 -36.80
CA GLU A 200 33.19 24.06 -37.38
C GLU A 200 34.60 24.53 -37.75
N GLN A 201 35.57 24.35 -36.85
CA GLN A 201 36.96 24.71 -37.11
C GLN A 201 37.55 23.89 -38.27
N ALA A 202 37.31 22.57 -38.30
CA ALA A 202 37.78 21.72 -39.39
C ALA A 202 37.18 22.11 -40.75
N ILE A 203 35.91 22.51 -40.78
CA ILE A 203 35.26 23.03 -42.00
C ILE A 203 35.89 24.35 -42.43
N ALA A 204 36.14 25.26 -41.49
CA ALA A 204 36.79 26.54 -41.78
C ALA A 204 38.19 26.34 -42.35
N ASP A 205 38.98 25.43 -41.77
CA ASP A 205 40.31 25.06 -42.25
C ASP A 205 40.25 24.42 -43.64
N ALA A 206 39.29 23.51 -43.88
CA ALA A 206 39.10 22.89 -45.18
C ALA A 206 38.71 23.91 -46.27
N GLN A 207 37.87 24.89 -45.94
CA GLN A 207 37.52 25.99 -46.85
C GLN A 207 38.73 26.89 -47.14
N ALA A 208 39.53 27.22 -46.11
CA ALA A 208 40.76 27.99 -46.28
C ALA A 208 41.78 27.25 -47.18
N MET A 209 41.93 25.93 -47.00
CA MET A 209 42.76 25.10 -47.86
C MET A 209 42.22 25.03 -49.30
N GLY A 210 40.89 24.90 -49.48
CA GLY A 210 40.26 24.92 -50.80
C GLY A 210 40.49 26.23 -51.54
N ASN A 211 40.38 27.36 -50.85
CA ASN A 211 40.68 28.68 -51.40
C ASN A 211 42.17 28.84 -51.75
N SER A 212 43.07 28.35 -50.90
CA SER A 212 44.51 28.31 -51.17
C SER A 212 44.84 27.48 -52.42
N LEU A 213 44.29 26.27 -52.53
CA LEU A 213 44.48 25.39 -53.68
C LEU A 213 43.91 26.01 -54.97
N SER A 214 42.75 26.66 -54.89
CA SER A 214 42.17 27.40 -56.01
C SER A 214 43.06 28.58 -56.45
N SER A 215 43.65 29.32 -55.51
CA SER A 215 44.58 30.42 -55.80
C SER A 215 45.92 29.97 -56.38
N LEU A 216 46.42 28.80 -55.96
CA LEU A 216 47.61 28.16 -56.53
C LEU A 216 47.35 27.64 -57.94
N SER A 217 46.18 27.04 -58.19
CA SER A 217 45.76 26.56 -59.51
C SER A 217 45.52 27.69 -60.51
N SER A 218 45.05 28.85 -60.06
CA SER A 218 44.84 30.03 -60.92
C SER A 218 46.12 30.87 -61.10
N GLY A 219 47.03 30.86 -60.12
CA GLY A 219 48.38 31.45 -60.24
C GLY A 219 49.36 30.62 -61.08
N SER A 220 49.11 29.32 -61.27
CA SER A 220 49.94 28.43 -62.09
C SER A 220 49.51 28.33 -63.56
N SER A 221 48.53 29.14 -64.00
CA SER A 221 48.01 29.16 -65.38
C SER A 221 48.32 30.47 -66.14
N SER A 222 49.38 31.19 -65.71
CA SER A 222 49.95 32.35 -66.42
C SER A 222 51.27 31.99 -67.11
#